data_AF-A0A166T0Z6-F1
#
_entry.id   AF-A0A166T0Z6-F1
#
_cell.length_a   1.000
_cell.length_b   1.000
_cell.length_c   1.000
_cell.angle_alpha   90.00
_cell.angle_beta   90.00
_cell.angle_gamma   90.00
#
_symmetry.space_group_name_H-M   'P 1'
#
loop_
_entity.id
_entity.type
_entity.pdbx_description
1 polymer ?
#
loop_
_entity_poly.entity_id
_entity_poly.type
_entity_poly.pdbx_seq_one_letter_code
_entity_poly.pdbx_strand_id
1 'polypeptide(L)' 'MKKLNIKSENCLLEVNDYGASINSIDLGKLVRNNLPELKNYKDYPVKLNLSIEFLGDEKLEVTPTGYEIPKEAEENK' A
#
# COMPACT_ATOMS: atom_id res chain seq x y z
N MET A 1 -6.25 -14.20 -15.05
CA MET A 1 -5.97 -13.04 -14.16
C MET A 1 -4.70 -13.31 -13.37
N LYS A 2 -3.77 -12.35 -13.27
CA LYS A 2 -2.58 -12.44 -12.41
C LYS A 2 -2.78 -11.47 -11.24
N LYS A 3 -2.68 -11.96 -10.00
CA LYS A 3 -2.86 -11.18 -8.77
C LYS A 3 -1.64 -11.37 -7.88
N LEU A 4 -0.95 -10.29 -7.52
CA LEU A 4 0.06 -10.30 -6.46
C LEU A 4 -0.67 -10.17 -5.12
N ASN A 5 -0.46 -11.13 -4.22
CA ASN A 5 -1.02 -11.12 -2.88
C ASN A 5 0.12 -11.33 -1.89
N ILE A 6 0.56 -10.25 -1.26
CA ILE A 6 1.60 -10.27 -0.24
C ILE A 6 0.85 -10.25 1.10
N LYS A 7 0.82 -11.41 1.78
CA LYS A 7 0.28 -11.53 3.14
C LYS A 7 1.44 -11.80 4.08
N SER A 8 1.52 -11.02 5.15
CA SER A 8 2.53 -11.18 6.18
C SER A 8 1.85 -11.01 7.53
N GLU A 9 1.79 -12.09 8.31
CA GLU A 9 1.22 -12.10 9.66
C GLU A 9 2.35 -11.91 10.69
N ASN A 10 2.06 -11.28 11.84
CA ASN A 10 3.02 -11.05 12.93
C ASN A 10 4.31 -10.32 12.50
N CYS A 11 4.15 -9.19 11.81
CA CYS A 11 5.30 -8.45 11.28
C CYS A 11 5.49 -7.12 11.99
N LEU A 12 6.74 -6.65 12.00
CA LEU A 12 7.07 -5.33 12.51
C LEU A 12 7.10 -4.34 11.35
N LEU A 13 6.29 -3.29 11.49
CA LEU A 13 6.34 -2.12 10.63
C LEU A 13 7.43 -1.18 11.15
N GLU A 14 8.36 -0.82 10.29
CA GLU A 14 9.39 0.18 10.54
C GLU A 14 9.14 1.36 9.59
N VAL A 15 9.16 2.59 10.12
CA VAL A 15 8.98 3.82 9.31
C VAL A 15 10.15 4.76 9.59
N ASN A 16 10.73 5.31 8.53
CA ASN A 16 11.79 6.33 8.60
C ASN A 16 11.60 7.39 7.51
N ASP A 17 12.49 8.38 7.46
CA ASP A 17 12.43 9.49 6.50
C ASP A 17 12.48 9.05 5.02
N TYR A 18 12.95 7.83 4.75
CA TYR A 18 13.12 7.28 3.41
C TYR A 18 12.01 6.31 3.00
N GLY A 19 11.12 5.90 3.91
CA GLY A 19 9.99 5.04 3.59
C GLY A 19 9.55 4.10 4.72
N ALA A 20 8.85 3.04 4.32
CA ALA A 20 8.32 2.02 5.22
C ALA A 20 8.85 0.63 4.86
N SER A 21 9.29 -0.11 5.86
CA SER A 21 9.74 -1.50 5.76
C SER A 21 8.91 -2.42 6.65
N ILE A 22 8.74 -3.66 6.20
CA ILE A 22 8.16 -4.74 7.00
C ILE A 22 9.24 -5.80 7.22
N ASN A 23 9.54 -6.15 8.48
CA ASN A 23 10.62 -7.07 8.85
C ASN A 23 11.95 -6.69 8.16
N SER A 24 12.30 -5.40 8.20
CA SER A 24 13.48 -4.82 7.55
C SER A 24 13.55 -4.94 6.01
N ILE A 25 12.43 -5.29 5.35
CA ILE A 25 12.32 -5.28 3.88
C ILE A 25 11.50 -4.06 3.46
N ASP A 26 12.11 -3.18 2.65
CA ASP A 26 11.43 -2.06 2.01
C ASP A 26 10.20 -2.53 1.20
N LEU A 27 9.05 -1.90 1.42
CA LEU A 27 7.80 -2.25 0.74
C LEU A 27 7.92 -2.13 -0.79
N GLY A 28 8.65 -1.13 -1.27
CA GLY A 28 8.90 -0.93 -2.70
C GLY A 28 9.67 -2.10 -3.32
N LYS A 29 10.73 -2.57 -2.66
CA LYS A 29 11.49 -3.77 -3.04
C LYS A 29 10.60 -5.01 -3.00
N LEU A 30 9.79 -5.17 -1.97
CA LEU A 30 8.89 -6.32 -1.82
C LEU A 30 7.92 -6.42 -3.00
N VAL A 31 7.33 -5.29 -3.41
CA VAL A 31 6.46 -5.24 -4.59
C VAL A 31 7.25 -5.56 -5.85
N ARG A 32 8.36 -4.86 -6.12
CA ARG A 32 9.16 -5.03 -7.35
C ARG A 32 9.63 -6.47 -7.56
N ASN A 33 10.06 -7.14 -6.50
CA ASN A 33 10.55 -8.52 -6.57
C ASN A 33 9.46 -9.56 -6.89
N ASN A 34 8.19 -9.21 -6.73
CA ASN A 34 7.06 -10.12 -6.94
C ASN A 34 6.15 -9.69 -8.11
N LEU A 35 6.49 -8.61 -8.81
CA LEU A 35 5.77 -8.20 -10.01
C LEU A 35 6.17 -9.08 -11.21
N PRO A 36 5.24 -9.38 -12.14
CA PRO A 36 5.59 -10.05 -13.38
C PRO A 36 6.46 -9.11 -14.24
N GLU A 37 7.41 -9.68 -15.00
CA GLU A 37 8.14 -8.90 -16.00
C GLU A 37 7.19 -8.37 -17.08
N LEU A 38 7.10 -7.04 -17.18
CA LEU A 38 6.31 -6.32 -18.19
C LEU A 38 7.22 -5.40 -18.99
N LYS A 39 6.91 -5.20 -20.28
CA LYS A 39 7.69 -4.31 -21.16
C LYS A 39 7.76 -2.87 -20.61
N ASN A 40 6.64 -2.35 -20.12
CA ASN A 40 6.53 -1.03 -19.50
C ASN A 40 5.37 -1.02 -18.51
N TYR A 41 5.67 -0.94 -17.22
CA TYR A 41 4.67 -1.00 -16.15
C TYR A 41 3.62 0.14 -16.21
N LYS A 42 3.95 1.28 -16.82
CA LYS A 42 3.05 2.45 -16.90
C LYS A 42 1.82 2.22 -17.80
N ASP A 43 1.89 1.24 -18.69
CA ASP A 43 0.85 1.01 -19.70
C ASP A 43 -0.27 0.08 -19.19
N TYR A 44 -0.17 -0.40 -17.94
CA TYR A 44 -1.09 -1.38 -17.37
C TYR A 44 -1.88 -0.76 -16.22
N PRO A 45 -3.22 -0.61 -16.34
CA PRO A 45 -4.04 -0.22 -15.21
C PRO A 45 -4.02 -1.34 -14.16
N VAL A 46 -3.80 -0.98 -12.90
CA VAL A 46 -3.71 -1.92 -11.79
C VAL A 46 -4.70 -1.57 -10.68
N LYS A 47 -5.21 -2.61 -10.02
CA LYS A 47 -5.95 -2.48 -8.76
C LYS A 47 -5.02 -2.90 -7.63
N LEU A 48 -4.66 -1.96 -6.75
CA LEU A 48 -3.85 -2.20 -5.55
C LEU A 48 -4.73 -2.10 -4.30
N ASN A 49 -4.53 -3.02 -3.36
CA ASN A 49 -5.07 -2.92 -2.01
C ASN A 49 -3.93 -3.21 -1.04
N LEU A 50 -3.65 -2.26 -0.16
CA LEU A 50 -2.71 -2.39 0.96
C LEU A 50 -3.53 -2.21 2.25
N SER A 51 -3.45 -3.20 3.13
CA SER A 51 -4.10 -3.17 4.43
C SER A 51 -3.05 -3.47 5.49
N ILE A 52 -2.96 -2.62 6.50
CA ILE A 52 -2.08 -2.79 7.66
C ILE A 52 -2.99 -2.80 8.89
N GLU A 53 -2.89 -3.84 9.69
CA GLU A 53 -3.64 -4.00 10.94
C GLU A 53 -2.66 -3.97 12.11
N PHE A 54 -2.92 -3.10 13.09
CA PHE A 54 -2.13 -3.01 14.31
C PHE A 54 -2.82 -3.82 15.40
N LEU A 55 -2.07 -4.73 16.03
CA LEU A 55 -2.60 -5.67 17.02
C LEU A 55 -2.57 -5.10 18.47
N GLY A 56 -2.82 -3.81 18.65
CA GLY A 56 -2.77 -3.12 19.95
C GLY A 56 -4.00 -2.24 20.21
N ASP A 57 -4.22 -1.87 21.47
CA ASP A 57 -5.39 -1.10 21.92
C ASP A 57 -5.26 0.43 21.70
N GLU A 58 -4.12 0.88 21.18
CA GLU A 58 -3.86 2.30 20.92
C GLU A 58 -4.68 2.78 19.71
N LYS A 59 -5.31 3.96 19.85
CA LYS A 59 -6.04 4.57 18.74
C LYS A 59 -5.07 4.96 17.64
N LEU A 60 -5.27 4.40 16.44
CA LEU A 60 -4.52 4.79 15.26
C LEU A 60 -4.90 6.22 14.85
N GLU A 61 -4.04 7.18 15.13
CA GLU A 61 -4.18 8.54 14.59
C GLU A 61 -3.73 8.54 13.13
N VAL A 62 -4.70 8.58 12.22
CA VAL A 62 -4.43 8.66 10.78
C VAL A 62 -4.45 10.13 10.37
N THR A 63 -3.29 10.69 10.02
CA THR A 63 -3.16 11.99 9.35
C THR A 63 -2.92 11.77 7.86
N PRO A 64 -3.98 11.74 7.02
CA PRO A 64 -3.80 11.58 5.58
C PRO A 64 -3.11 12.82 5.01
N THR A 65 -1.86 12.67 4.56
CA THR A 65 -1.16 13.68 3.76
C THR A 65 -1.42 13.41 2.27
N GLY A 66 -2.60 13.78 1.80
CA GLY A 66 -3.00 13.69 0.40
C GLY A 66 -4.09 14.72 0.07
N TYR A 67 -4.26 15.05 -1.21
CA TYR A 67 -5.33 15.95 -1.64
C TYR A 67 -6.70 15.31 -1.38
N GLU A 68 -7.56 15.98 -0.62
CA GLU A 68 -8.98 15.63 -0.52
C GLU A 68 -9.61 15.74 -1.91
N ILE A 69 -10.20 14.65 -2.41
CA ILE A 69 -11.08 14.72 -3.56
C ILE A 69 -12.38 15.35 -3.06
N PRO A 70 -12.83 16.50 -3.60
CA PRO A 70 -14.06 17.14 -3.17
C PRO A 70 -15.24 16.17 -3.29
N LYS A 71 -16.09 16.12 -2.25
CA LYS A 71 -17.28 15.25 -2.17
C LYS A 71 -18.34 15.49 -3.25
N GLU A 72 -18.18 16.50 -4.11
CA GLU A 72 -19.15 16.87 -5.15
C GLU A 72 -19.19 15.94 -6.37
N ALA A 73 -18.31 14.92 -6.45
CA ALA A 73 -18.33 13.94 -7.56
C ALA A 73 -19.23 12.71 -7.31
N GLU A 74 -19.84 12.57 -6.12
CA GLU A 74 -20.70 11.42 -5.79
C GLU A 74 -22.22 11.70 -5.92
N GLU A 75 -22.65 12.96 -6.08
CA GLU A 75 -24.05 13.32 -6.32
C GLU A 75 -24.27 13.70 -7.79
N ASN A 76 -24.09 12.75 -8.71
CA ASN A 76 -24.74 12.76 -10.02
C ASN A 76 -25.00 11.32 -10.47
N LYS A 77 -25.99 10.69 -9.83
CA LYS A 77 -26.70 9.53 -10.35
C LYS A 77 -28.19 9.71 -10.15
#